data_AF-A0A8X8GCD5-F1
#
_entry.id   AF-A0A8X8GCD5-F1
#
_cell.length_a   1.000
_cell.length_b   1.000
_cell.length_c   1.000
_cell.angle_alpha   90.00
_cell.angle_beta   90.00
_cell.angle_gamma   90.00
#
_symmetry.space_group_name_H-M   'P 1'
#
loop_
_entity.id
_entity.type
_entity.pdbx_description
1 polymer ?
#
loop_
_entity_poly.entity_id
_entity_poly.type
_entity_poly.pdbx_seq_one_letter_code
_entity_poly.pdbx_strand_id
1 'polypeptide(L)'
;MNIFKLARRISLVVAGLAIIYAIYYATTYKPYLMVSYSISDPLSKPIKIKNEELCPEKGEYVNFIRSTKLGAPYIVYICLLPIAFGEDQQLLIPYKVDSDNTIYGAENFSAEVHNYKKKVEDSFVLSKTENASIERDTSHLYWKNWIKVLLFLIFSLLVFRRLIWFIGLIVRRKMEIPSGMDKKPMCDI
;
A
#
# COMPACT_ATOMS: atom_id res chain seq x y z
N MET A 1 -21.49 25.93 -36.29
CA MET A 1 -20.55 25.71 -35.16
C MET A 1 -19.36 24.89 -35.66
N ASN A 2 -18.12 25.26 -35.34
CA ASN A 2 -16.94 24.55 -35.86
C ASN A 2 -16.65 23.28 -35.05
N ILE A 3 -16.81 22.12 -35.68
CA ILE A 3 -16.60 20.80 -35.06
C ILE A 3 -15.16 20.65 -34.52
N PHE A 4 -14.16 21.25 -35.17
CA PHE A 4 -12.77 21.20 -34.71
C PHE A 4 -12.53 22.02 -33.44
N LYS A 5 -13.15 23.20 -33.35
CA LYS A 5 -13.07 24.05 -32.14
C LYS A 5 -13.78 23.38 -30.96
N LEU A 6 -14.90 22.71 -31.21
CA LEU A 6 -15.62 21.94 -30.20
C LEU A 6 -14.80 20.72 -29.74
N ALA A 7 -14.26 19.94 -30.68
CA ALA A 7 -13.41 18.79 -30.38
C ALA A 7 -12.16 19.17 -29.56
N ARG A 8 -11.52 20.31 -29.87
CA ARG A 8 -10.38 20.84 -29.10
C ARG A 8 -10.76 21.21 -27.67
N ARG A 9 -11.95 21.77 -27.45
CA ARG A 9 -12.43 22.10 -26.10
C ARG A 9 -12.72 20.83 -25.29
N ILE A 10 -13.41 19.86 -25.90
CA ILE A 10 -13.72 18.58 -25.25
C ILE A 10 -12.43 17.84 -24.87
N SER A 11 -11.44 17.77 -25.76
CA SER A 11 -10.19 17.07 -25.45
C SER A 11 -9.42 17.70 -24.29
N LEU A 12 -9.41 19.04 -24.19
CA LEU A 12 -8.80 19.75 -23.06
C LEU A 12 -9.54 19.47 -21.75
N VAL A 13 -10.88 19.43 -21.77
CA VAL A 13 -11.68 19.09 -20.59
C VAL A 13 -11.39 17.67 -20.12
N VAL A 14 -11.36 16.70 -21.04
CA VAL A 14 -11.04 15.29 -20.71
C VAL A 14 -9.63 15.17 -20.13
N ALA A 15 -8.63 15.84 -20.71
CA ALA A 15 -7.28 15.87 -20.17
C ALA A 15 -7.23 16.48 -18.77
N GLY A 16 -7.95 17.59 -18.53
CA GLY A 16 -8.06 18.23 -17.22
C GLY A 16 -8.67 17.31 -16.17
N LEU A 17 -9.76 16.61 -16.50
CA LEU A 17 -10.40 15.64 -15.61
C LEU A 17 -9.47 14.46 -15.28
N ALA A 18 -8.70 13.97 -16.26
CA ALA A 18 -7.73 12.91 -16.03
C ALA A 18 -6.62 13.34 -15.05
N ILE A 19 -6.14 14.58 -15.16
CA ILE A 19 -5.15 15.14 -14.22
C ILE A 19 -5.74 15.25 -12.81
N ILE A 20 -6.96 15.78 -12.67
CA ILE A 20 -7.63 15.90 -11.37
C ILE A 20 -7.80 14.51 -10.73
N TYR A 21 -8.27 13.53 -11.49
CA TYR A 21 -8.42 12.16 -11.02
C TYR A 21 -7.08 11.54 -10.58
N ALA A 22 -6.01 11.74 -11.35
CA ALA A 22 -4.69 11.24 -11.00
C ALA A 22 -4.14 11.86 -9.70
N ILE A 23 -4.33 13.17 -9.51
CA ILE A 23 -3.97 13.86 -8.27
C ILE A 23 -4.79 13.30 -7.11
N TYR A 24 -6.11 13.19 -7.27
CA TYR A 24 -6.99 12.60 -6.26
C TYR A 24 -6.51 11.21 -5.86
N TYR A 25 -6.32 10.32 -6.84
CA TYR A 25 -5.83 8.96 -6.62
C TYR A 25 -4.49 8.94 -5.87
N ALA A 26 -3.52 9.76 -6.29
CA ALA A 26 -2.21 9.85 -5.66
C ALA A 26 -2.29 10.32 -4.19
N THR A 27 -3.17 11.28 -3.89
CA THR A 27 -3.35 11.81 -2.52
C THR A 27 -4.12 10.87 -1.60
N THR A 28 -5.04 10.06 -2.14
CA THR A 28 -5.80 9.09 -1.34
C THR A 28 -5.04 7.80 -1.08
N TYR A 29 -3.93 7.57 -1.76
CA TYR A 29 -3.11 6.37 -1.59
C TYR A 29 -2.41 6.38 -0.23
N LYS A 30 -2.81 5.45 0.63
CA LYS A 30 -2.16 5.20 1.93
C LYS A 30 -1.34 3.91 1.85
N PRO A 31 -0.02 3.98 1.62
CA PRO A 31 0.81 2.80 1.72
C PRO A 31 0.78 2.30 3.17
N TYR A 32 0.52 1.01 3.35
CA TYR A 32 0.71 0.34 4.62
C TYR A 32 2.01 -0.45 4.60
N LEU A 33 2.75 -0.40 5.70
CA LEU A 33 3.98 -1.17 5.85
C LEU A 33 3.72 -2.34 6.79
N MET A 34 4.10 -3.55 6.37
CA MET A 34 4.01 -4.73 7.22
C MET A 34 5.34 -4.93 7.94
N VAL A 35 5.28 -5.07 9.26
CA VAL A 35 6.43 -5.40 10.10
C VAL A 35 6.16 -6.69 10.85
N SER A 36 7.11 -7.63 10.76
CA SER A 36 6.99 -8.96 11.33
C SER A 36 7.95 -9.12 12.52
N TYR A 37 7.46 -9.73 13.59
CA TYR A 37 8.18 -10.01 14.83
C TYR A 37 7.92 -11.43 15.32
N SER A 38 8.84 -12.00 16.10
CA SER A 38 8.66 -13.26 16.82
C SER A 38 8.78 -13.02 18.32
N ILE A 39 8.02 -13.81 19.09
CA ILE A 39 8.17 -13.92 20.54
C ILE A 39 8.26 -15.40 20.87
N SER A 40 9.37 -15.82 21.50
CA SER A 40 9.56 -17.19 22.00
C SER A 40 9.33 -17.33 23.49
N ASP A 41 9.35 -16.23 24.24
CA ASP A 41 9.17 -16.20 25.70
C ASP A 41 8.25 -15.03 26.08
N PRO A 42 7.23 -15.24 26.94
CA PRO A 42 6.31 -14.20 27.41
C PRO A 42 6.96 -12.94 27.99
N LEU A 43 8.18 -13.06 28.54
CA LEU A 43 8.93 -11.94 29.11
C LEU A 43 9.90 -11.31 28.11
N SER A 44 10.17 -11.98 27.00
CA SER A 44 11.08 -11.48 25.97
C SER A 44 10.46 -10.37 25.15
N LYS A 45 11.31 -9.44 24.68
CA LYS A 45 10.89 -8.42 23.72
C LYS A 45 10.71 -9.05 22.34
N PRO A 46 9.73 -8.59 21.53
CA PRO A 46 9.56 -9.06 20.16
C PRO A 46 10.83 -8.85 19.35
N ILE A 47 11.28 -9.90 18.66
CA ILE A 47 12.47 -9.87 17.80
C ILE A 47 12.00 -9.68 16.36
N LYS A 48 12.55 -8.68 15.66
CA LYS A 48 12.18 -8.41 14.28
C LYS A 48 12.59 -9.56 13.37
N ILE A 49 11.62 -10.10 12.64
CA ILE A 49 11.83 -11.14 11.63
C ILE A 49 11.93 -10.47 10.26
N LYS A 50 12.74 -11.02 9.36
CA LYS A 50 12.67 -10.68 7.94
C LYS A 50 11.36 -11.24 7.36
N ASN A 51 10.78 -10.55 6.38
CA ASN A 51 9.44 -10.78 5.80
C ASN A 51 9.19 -12.20 5.20
N GLU A 52 10.09 -13.16 5.39
CA GLU A 52 10.08 -14.48 4.75
C GLU A 52 9.94 -15.65 5.74
N GLU A 53 10.14 -15.45 7.05
CA GLU A 53 9.92 -16.55 8.00
C GLU A 53 8.42 -16.63 8.34
N LEU A 54 7.81 -17.71 7.85
CA LEU A 54 6.44 -18.09 8.21
C LEU A 54 6.41 -18.53 9.68
N CYS A 55 5.38 -18.11 10.41
CA CYS A 55 5.11 -18.67 11.73
C CYS A 55 4.87 -20.19 11.58
N PRO A 56 5.46 -21.01 12.46
CA PRO A 56 5.27 -22.46 12.42
C PRO A 56 3.78 -22.83 12.56
N GLU A 57 3.41 -24.01 12.08
CA GLU A 57 2.02 -24.48 12.05
C GLU A 57 1.32 -24.47 13.42
N LYS A 58 2.08 -24.75 14.49
CA LYS A 58 1.60 -24.69 15.88
C LYS A 58 1.80 -23.33 16.57
N GLY A 59 2.30 -22.33 15.85
CA GLY A 59 2.39 -20.96 16.32
C GLY A 59 1.06 -20.22 16.15
N GLU A 60 1.00 -19.02 16.72
CA GLU A 60 -0.18 -18.16 16.65
C GLU A 60 0.21 -16.74 16.23
N TYR A 61 -0.57 -16.16 15.32
CA TYR A 61 -0.37 -14.78 14.89
C TYR A 61 -1.15 -13.80 15.76
N VAL A 62 -0.47 -12.74 16.18
CA VAL A 62 -1.08 -11.51 16.66
C VAL A 62 -0.92 -10.46 15.58
N ASN A 63 -2.03 -9.93 15.07
CA ASN A 63 -2.02 -8.90 14.04
C ASN A 63 -2.85 -7.68 14.48
N PHE A 64 -2.26 -6.50 14.38
CA PHE A 64 -2.93 -5.25 14.72
C PHE A 64 -2.36 -4.08 13.93
N ILE A 65 -3.15 -3.01 13.84
CA ILE A 65 -2.79 -1.80 13.10
C ILE A 65 -2.42 -0.72 14.11
N ARG A 66 -1.31 -0.03 13.84
CA ARG A 66 -0.89 1.16 14.58
C ARG A 66 -0.50 2.26 13.59
N SER A 67 -0.27 3.44 14.12
CA SER A 67 0.25 4.57 13.35
C SER A 67 1.58 5.03 13.93
N THR A 68 2.50 5.43 13.06
CA THR A 68 3.74 6.08 13.50
C THR A 68 3.41 7.44 14.11
N LYS A 69 4.41 8.11 14.68
CA LYS A 69 4.23 9.46 15.24
C LYS A 69 3.77 10.47 14.19
N LEU A 70 4.20 10.29 12.94
CA LEU A 70 3.76 11.10 11.80
C LEU A 70 2.44 10.63 11.16
N GLY A 71 1.76 9.65 11.75
CA GLY A 71 0.44 9.18 11.30
C GLY A 71 0.47 8.18 10.15
N ALA A 72 1.64 7.64 9.79
CA ALA A 72 1.73 6.58 8.79
C ALA A 72 1.19 5.26 9.35
N PRO A 73 0.20 4.61 8.71
CA PRO A 73 -0.31 3.33 9.18
C PRO A 73 0.68 2.20 8.91
N TYR A 74 0.87 1.32 9.88
CA TYR A 74 1.62 0.08 9.72
C TYR A 74 0.87 -1.08 10.38
N ILE A 75 1.05 -2.27 9.82
CA ILE A 75 0.48 -3.52 10.33
C ILE A 75 1.61 -4.28 11.02
N VAL A 76 1.39 -4.63 12.28
CA VAL A 76 2.30 -5.47 13.04
C VAL A 76 1.79 -6.90 12.95
N TYR A 77 2.68 -7.81 12.58
CA TYR A 77 2.50 -9.25 12.69
C TYR A 77 3.47 -9.77 13.72
N ILE A 78 2.97 -10.42 14.76
CA ILE A 78 3.80 -11.06 15.78
C ILE A 78 3.47 -12.55 15.76
N CYS A 79 4.48 -13.36 15.46
CA CYS A 79 4.41 -14.81 15.59
C CYS A 79 4.77 -15.20 17.02
N LEU A 80 3.83 -15.82 17.72
CA LEU A 80 4.08 -16.47 19.00
C LEU A 80 4.63 -17.86 18.70
N LEU A 81 5.91 -18.06 19.00
CA LEU A 81 6.60 -19.32 18.74
C LEU A 81 6.22 -20.34 19.82
N PRO A 82 5.78 -21.55 19.43
CA PRO A 82 5.53 -22.61 20.39
C PRO A 82 6.86 -23.16 20.91
N ILE A 83 6.86 -23.61 22.16
CA ILE A 83 7.99 -24.32 22.78
C ILE A 83 7.53 -25.70 23.24
N ALA A 84 8.45 -26.65 23.39
CA ALA A 84 8.15 -27.99 23.87
C ALA A 84 7.92 -28.00 25.39
N PHE A 85 6.81 -28.59 25.83
CA PHE A 85 6.45 -28.79 27.23
C PHE A 85 6.40 -30.28 27.59
N GLY A 86 6.83 -30.60 28.82
CA GLY A 86 6.75 -31.95 29.38
C GLY A 86 7.69 -32.97 28.72
N GLU A 87 7.61 -34.22 29.17
CA GLU A 87 8.38 -35.34 28.60
C GLU A 87 7.90 -35.70 27.18
N ASP A 88 6.61 -35.50 26.90
CA ASP A 88 5.98 -35.77 25.60
C ASP A 88 6.32 -34.73 24.52
N GLN A 89 7.11 -33.70 24.86
CA GLN A 89 7.52 -32.62 23.96
C GLN A 89 6.34 -31.94 23.24
N GLN A 90 5.21 -31.78 23.93
CA GLN A 90 4.04 -31.14 23.35
C GLN A 90 4.34 -29.66 23.07
N LEU A 91 4.21 -29.25 21.81
CA LEU A 91 4.40 -27.87 21.39
C LEU A 91 3.20 -27.01 21.81
N LEU A 92 3.42 -26.11 22.76
CA LEU A 92 2.42 -25.17 23.27
C LEU A 92 2.95 -23.74 23.19
N ILE A 93 2.03 -22.78 23.17
CA ILE A 93 2.36 -21.37 23.12
C ILE A 93 2.58 -20.88 24.55
N PRO A 94 3.79 -20.41 24.89
CA PRO A 94 4.05 -19.88 26.21
C PRO A 94 3.35 -18.52 26.35
N TYR A 95 2.60 -18.33 27.44
CA TYR A 95 1.75 -17.13 27.63
C TYR A 95 1.95 -16.43 28.98
N LYS A 96 2.55 -17.11 29.96
CA LYS A 96 2.83 -16.56 31.30
C LYS A 96 4.11 -17.19 31.86
N VAL A 97 4.86 -16.39 32.61
CA VAL A 97 5.93 -16.85 33.50
C VAL A 97 5.58 -16.41 34.92
N ASP A 98 5.68 -17.30 35.90
CA ASP A 98 5.41 -17.01 37.31
C ASP A 98 6.68 -16.63 38.09
N SER A 99 6.53 -16.23 39.35
CA SER A 99 7.63 -15.73 40.19
C SER A 99 8.76 -16.73 40.46
N ASP A 100 8.47 -18.02 40.32
CA ASP A 100 9.40 -19.15 40.42
C ASP A 100 10.05 -19.53 39.08
N ASN A 101 9.85 -18.71 38.04
CA ASN A 101 10.31 -18.95 36.67
C ASN A 101 9.59 -20.12 35.98
N THR A 102 8.45 -20.58 36.51
CA THR A 102 7.60 -21.57 35.83
C THR A 102 6.91 -20.94 34.63
N ILE A 103 7.12 -21.52 33.44
CA ILE A 103 6.49 -21.11 32.19
C ILE A 103 5.19 -21.88 32.02
N TYR A 104 4.10 -21.19 31.68
CA TYR A 104 2.81 -21.79 31.34
C TYR A 104 2.61 -21.72 29.83
N GLY A 105 2.30 -22.88 29.24
CA GLY A 105 1.93 -23.05 27.85
C GLY A 105 0.46 -23.41 27.70
N ALA A 106 -0.16 -23.02 26.59
CA ALA A 106 -1.49 -23.48 26.19
C ALA A 106 -1.55 -23.72 24.68
N GLU A 107 -2.56 -24.48 24.24
CA GLU A 107 -2.78 -24.76 22.82
C GLU A 107 -3.13 -23.48 22.05
N ASN A 108 -2.91 -23.51 20.73
CA ASN A 108 -3.40 -22.46 19.84
C ASN A 108 -4.93 -22.32 19.97
N PHE A 109 -5.43 -21.09 19.82
CA PHE A 109 -6.85 -20.73 20.00
C PHE A 109 -7.45 -20.90 21.41
N SER A 110 -6.67 -21.28 22.41
CA SER A 110 -7.13 -21.30 23.81
C SER A 110 -7.46 -19.89 24.34
N ALA A 111 -8.28 -19.81 25.40
CA ALA A 111 -8.66 -18.53 26.00
C ALA A 111 -7.47 -17.80 26.63
N GLU A 112 -6.51 -18.56 27.16
CA GLU A 112 -5.25 -18.13 27.74
C GLU A 112 -4.40 -17.43 26.68
N VAL A 113 -4.20 -18.09 25.52
CA VAL A 113 -3.49 -17.50 24.38
C VAL A 113 -4.23 -16.26 23.90
N HIS A 114 -5.55 -16.30 23.73
CA HIS A 114 -6.33 -15.13 23.30
C HIS A 114 -6.12 -13.90 24.20
N ASN A 115 -6.14 -14.09 25.52
CA ASN A 115 -5.87 -13.03 26.48
C ASN A 115 -4.43 -12.53 26.40
N TYR A 116 -3.47 -13.44 26.19
CA TYR A 116 -2.08 -13.08 25.98
C TYR A 116 -1.87 -12.27 24.70
N LYS A 117 -2.53 -12.63 23.59
CA LYS A 117 -2.50 -11.84 22.34
C LYS A 117 -2.89 -10.38 22.56
N LYS A 118 -3.96 -10.13 23.34
CA LYS A 118 -4.39 -8.77 23.71
C LYS A 118 -3.33 -8.03 24.53
N LYS A 119 -2.73 -8.69 25.53
CA LYS A 119 -1.64 -8.11 26.33
C LYS A 119 -0.41 -7.77 25.48
N VAL A 120 -0.07 -8.61 24.52
CA VAL A 120 1.02 -8.36 23.58
C VAL A 120 0.70 -7.13 22.72
N GLU A 121 -0.51 -7.03 22.17
CA GLU A 121 -0.94 -5.86 21.41
C GLU A 121 -0.90 -4.56 22.23
N ASP A 122 -1.37 -4.59 23.48
CA ASP A 122 -1.44 -3.41 24.36
C ASP A 122 -0.05 -2.97 24.84
N SER A 123 0.86 -3.91 25.05
CA SER A 123 2.22 -3.63 25.52
C SER A 123 3.22 -3.35 24.39
N PHE A 124 2.84 -3.59 23.13
CA PHE A 124 3.73 -3.40 22.00
C PHE A 124 4.06 -1.93 21.75
N VAL A 125 5.34 -1.59 21.88
CA VAL A 125 5.87 -0.26 21.60
C VAL A 125 7.07 -0.38 20.67
N LEU A 126 7.00 0.27 19.51
CA LEU A 126 8.14 0.38 18.61
C LEU A 126 9.27 1.19 19.24
N SER A 127 10.50 0.75 19.02
CA SER A 127 11.68 1.55 19.36
C SER A 127 11.74 2.85 18.53
N LYS A 128 12.51 3.84 19.00
CA LYS A 128 12.69 5.11 18.26
C LYS A 128 13.33 4.89 16.89
N THR A 129 14.25 3.95 16.79
CA THR A 129 14.97 3.61 15.54
C THR A 129 14.06 2.92 14.53
N GLU A 130 13.20 2.01 14.98
CA GLU A 130 12.23 1.34 14.12
C GLU A 130 11.15 2.30 13.61
N ASN A 131 10.63 3.18 14.48
CA ASN A 131 9.70 4.22 14.07
C ASN A 131 10.28 5.06 12.92
N ALA A 132 11.52 5.53 13.07
CA ALA A 132 12.18 6.32 12.03
C ALA A 132 12.42 5.53 10.74
N SER A 133 12.68 4.22 10.82
CA SER A 133 12.81 3.36 9.65
C SER A 133 11.48 3.21 8.93
N ILE A 134 10.40 2.90 9.66
CA ILE A 134 9.06 2.72 9.07
C ILE A 134 8.57 4.02 8.42
N GLU A 135 8.82 5.17 9.05
CA GLU A 135 8.48 6.48 8.47
C GLU A 135 9.25 6.75 7.17
N ARG A 136 10.55 6.44 7.14
CA ARG A 136 11.38 6.57 5.94
C ARG A 136 10.88 5.67 4.81
N ASP A 137 10.61 4.40 5.13
CA ASP A 137 10.17 3.40 4.15
C ASP A 137 8.77 3.73 3.62
N THR A 138 7.87 4.21 4.48
CA THR A 138 6.54 4.69 4.08
C THR A 138 6.65 5.90 3.15
N SER A 139 7.51 6.87 3.49
CA SER A 139 7.76 8.05 2.64
C SER A 139 8.32 7.65 1.27
N HIS A 140 9.23 6.68 1.24
CA HIS A 140 9.76 6.14 0.00
C HIS A 140 8.69 5.43 -0.85
N LEU A 141 7.78 4.66 -0.23
CA LEU A 141 6.65 4.05 -0.93
C LEU A 141 5.68 5.10 -1.48
N TYR A 142 5.40 6.14 -0.71
CA TYR A 142 4.56 7.26 -1.14
C TYR A 142 5.18 7.96 -2.36
N TRP A 143 6.48 8.30 -2.29
CA TRP A 143 7.20 8.91 -3.41
C TRP A 143 7.23 8.03 -4.65
N LYS A 144 7.48 6.73 -4.47
CA LYS A 144 7.48 5.75 -5.57
C LYS A 144 6.11 5.68 -6.24
N ASN A 145 5.02 5.73 -5.46
CA ASN A 145 3.67 5.77 -6.01
C ASN A 145 3.40 7.07 -6.79
N TRP A 146 3.80 8.22 -6.23
CA TRP A 146 3.69 9.51 -6.91
C TRP A 146 4.41 9.52 -8.27
N ILE A 147 5.64 9.02 -8.31
CA ILE A 147 6.41 8.92 -9.55
C ILE A 147 5.71 8.00 -10.55
N LYS A 148 5.20 6.85 -10.11
CA LYS A 148 4.46 5.92 -10.98
C LYS A 148 3.20 6.56 -11.56
N VAL A 149 2.40 7.23 -10.73
CA VAL A 149 1.18 7.92 -11.18
C VAL A 149 1.52 9.01 -12.18
N LEU A 150 2.56 9.82 -11.90
CA LEU A 150 3.01 10.89 -12.80
C LEU A 150 3.50 10.35 -14.14
N LEU A 151 4.31 9.28 -14.14
CA LEU A 151 4.78 8.63 -15.37
C LEU A 151 3.63 8.07 -16.19
N PHE A 152 2.68 7.39 -15.54
CA PHE A 152 1.50 6.85 -16.20
C PHE A 152 0.59 7.95 -16.77
N LEU A 153 0.43 9.07 -16.05
CA LEU A 153 -0.32 10.23 -16.51
C LEU A 153 0.35 10.87 -17.73
N ILE A 154 1.65 11.11 -17.70
CA ILE A 154 2.39 11.68 -18.83
C ILE A 154 2.26 10.76 -20.05
N PHE A 155 2.48 9.47 -19.86
CA PHE A 155 2.38 8.49 -20.95
C PHE A 155 0.97 8.46 -21.55
N SER A 156 -0.07 8.37 -20.72
CA SER A 156 -1.46 8.35 -21.18
C SER A 156 -1.86 9.65 -21.89
N LEU A 157 -1.44 10.82 -21.40
CA LEU A 157 -1.68 12.11 -22.07
C LEU A 157 -0.96 12.21 -23.42
N LEU A 158 0.26 11.69 -23.53
CA LEU A 158 0.99 11.65 -24.81
C LEU A 158 0.29 10.74 -25.83
N VAL A 159 -0.15 9.55 -25.41
CA VAL A 159 -0.92 8.63 -26.26
C VAL A 159 -2.24 9.27 -26.68
N PHE A 160 -2.98 9.85 -25.74
CA PHE A 160 -4.24 10.55 -26.01
C PHE A 160 -4.05 11.70 -27.01
N ARG A 161 -3.01 12.52 -26.84
CA ARG A 161 -2.66 13.59 -27.77
C ARG A 161 -2.37 13.06 -29.17
N ARG A 162 -1.61 11.96 -29.28
CA ARG A 162 -1.29 11.32 -30.57
C ARG A 162 -2.54 10.78 -31.27
N LEU A 163 -3.44 10.14 -30.51
CA LEU A 163 -4.72 9.65 -31.02
C LEU A 163 -5.60 10.78 -31.56
N ILE A 164 -5.78 11.86 -30.81
CA ILE A 164 -6.56 13.02 -31.27
C ILE A 164 -5.96 13.62 -32.55
N TRP A 165 -4.63 13.73 -32.60
CA TRP A 165 -3.95 14.24 -33.78
C TRP A 165 -4.21 13.35 -35.00
N PHE A 166 -4.12 12.02 -34.85
CA PHE A 166 -4.39 11.06 -35.92
C PHE A 166 -5.85 11.09 -36.40
N ILE A 167 -6.82 11.13 -35.48
CA ILE A 167 -8.25 11.30 -35.80
C ILE A 167 -8.46 12.62 -36.55
N GLY A 168 -7.82 13.70 -36.10
CA GLY A 168 -7.86 14.99 -36.77
C GLY A 168 -7.37 14.93 -38.22
N LEU A 169 -6.30 14.18 -38.51
CA LEU A 169 -5.82 13.96 -39.88
C LEU A 169 -6.83 13.21 -40.74
N ILE A 170 -7.46 12.15 -40.21
CA ILE A 170 -8.47 11.38 -40.95
C ILE A 170 -9.68 12.26 -41.29
N VAL A 171 -10.21 13.00 -40.31
CA VAL A 171 -11.38 13.87 -40.50
C VAL A 171 -11.06 14.99 -41.49
N ARG A 172 -9.89 15.63 -41.39
CA ARG A 172 -9.45 16.66 -42.36
C ARG A 172 -9.31 16.11 -43.78
N ARG A 173 -8.71 14.91 -43.94
CA ARG A 173 -8.58 14.25 -45.24
C ARG A 173 -9.94 13.93 -45.86
N LYS A 174 -10.92 13.49 -45.05
CA LYS A 174 -12.29 13.22 -45.51
C LYS A 174 -13.08 14.50 -45.85
N MET A 175 -12.80 15.62 -45.19
CA MET A 175 -13.49 16.90 -45.41
C MET A 175 -12.76 17.86 -46.37
N GLU A 176 -11.65 17.44 -46.99
CA GLU A 176 -10.81 18.26 -47.87
C GLU A 176 -10.34 19.58 -47.21
N ILE A 177 -10.09 19.56 -45.90
CA ILE A 177 -9.67 20.74 -45.15
C ILE A 177 -8.14 20.81 -45.12
N PRO A 178 -7.51 21.92 -45.59
CA PRO A 178 -6.06 22.08 -45.55
C PRO A 178 -5.50 22.03 -44.13
N SER A 179 -4.25 21.59 -43.99
CA SER A 179 -3.56 21.61 -42.69
C SER A 179 -3.43 23.04 -42.17
N GLY A 180 -3.73 23.26 -40.90
CA GLY A 180 -3.73 24.59 -40.28
C GLY A 180 -5.03 25.37 -40.43
N MET A 181 -5.98 24.88 -41.22
CA MET A 181 -7.31 25.46 -41.35
C MET A 181 -8.36 24.68 -40.58
N ASP A 182 -9.33 25.43 -40.09
CA ASP A 182 -10.44 24.96 -39.25
C ASP A 182 -11.74 24.83 -40.09
N LYS A 183 -11.70 25.19 -41.38
CA LYS A 183 -12.80 25.14 -42.36
C LYS A 183 -12.22 24.92 -43.76
N LYS A 184 -13.03 24.40 -44.69
CA LYS A 184 -12.70 24.37 -46.13
C LYS A 184 -12.57 25.82 -46.62
N PRO A 185 -11.56 26.18 -47.43
CA PRO A 185 -11.54 27.49 -48.07
C PRO A 185 -12.81 27.63 -48.91
N MET A 186 -13.56 28.73 -48.70
CA MET A 186 -14.64 29.07 -49.62
C MET A 186 -13.98 29.45 -50.94
N CYS A 187 -14.31 28.72 -52.00
CA CYS A 187 -14.05 29.21 -53.34
C CYS A 187 -14.98 30.41 -53.53
N ASP A 188 -14.44 31.62 -53.43
CA ASP A 188 -15.09 32.79 -54.00
C ASP A 188 -15.15 32.57 -55.51
N ILE A 189 -16.36 32.40 -56.04
CA ILE A 189 -16.68 32.46 -57.47
C ILE A 189 -17.08 33.89 -57.78
#